data_AF-A0A7J5L7Y1-F1
#
_entry.id   AF-A0A7J5L7Y1-F1
#
_cell.length_a   1.000
_cell.length_b   1.000
_cell.length_c   1.000
_cell.angle_alpha   90.00
_cell.angle_beta   90.00
_cell.angle_gamma   90.00
#
_symmetry.space_group_name_H-M   'P 1'
#
loop_
_entity.id
_entity.type
_entity.pdbx_description
1 polymer ?
#
loop_
_entity_poly.entity_id
_entity_poly.type
_entity_poly.pdbx_seq_one_letter_code
_entity_poly.pdbx_strand_id
1 'polypeptide(L)'
;MSINDIRKNVQDIPKYKVFVTGAGGSGNDKKILGKPVFAEKNSICSQSYLYSAFESKKEAVNFEKYLRTKFLRFIVSSIKITQSASNRVYRFVPLINLNNEITDKKLYKLFKLAQNEIKIIENSIDVL
;
A
#
# COMPACT_ATOMS: atom_id res chain seq x y z
N MET A 1 -8.63 19.54 -20.84
CA MET A 1 -7.18 19.34 -20.62
C MET A 1 -6.76 18.15 -21.46
N SER A 2 -5.84 18.33 -22.38
CA SER A 2 -5.34 17.27 -23.27
C SER A 2 -4.27 16.43 -22.55
N ILE A 3 -4.08 15.17 -22.95
CA ILE A 3 -2.96 14.35 -22.46
C ILE A 3 -1.61 15.05 -22.72
N ASN A 4 -1.53 15.82 -23.80
CA ASN A 4 -0.34 16.59 -24.17
C ASN A 4 0.00 17.71 -23.18
N ASP A 5 -0.94 18.10 -22.31
CA ASP A 5 -0.69 19.12 -21.28
C ASP A 5 0.02 18.52 -20.04
N ILE A 6 0.07 17.19 -19.93
CA ILE A 6 0.65 16.49 -18.78
C ILE A 6 2.15 16.31 -18.98
N ARG A 7 2.95 16.86 -18.06
CA ARG A 7 4.42 16.86 -18.17
C ARG A 7 5.12 15.80 -17.32
N LYS A 8 4.40 15.16 -16.38
CA LYS A 8 4.98 14.22 -15.41
C LYS A 8 4.27 12.88 -15.49
N ASN A 9 5.04 11.80 -15.45
CA ASN A 9 4.56 10.42 -15.38
C ASN A 9 3.55 10.06 -16.48
N VAL A 10 3.73 10.64 -17.67
CA VAL A 10 2.84 10.44 -18.83
C VAL A 10 2.76 8.95 -19.19
N GLN A 11 3.88 8.23 -19.05
CA GLN A 11 3.98 6.80 -19.32
C GLN A 11 3.09 5.93 -18.42
N ASP A 12 2.70 6.43 -17.24
CA ASP A 12 1.88 5.68 -16.30
C ASP A 12 0.39 5.95 -16.47
N ILE A 13 -0.01 6.98 -17.24
CA ILE A 13 -1.41 7.29 -17.54
C ILE A 13 -2.18 6.04 -18.05
N PRO A 14 -1.72 5.28 -19.05
CA PRO A 14 -2.46 4.14 -19.57
C PRO A 14 -2.45 2.90 -18.65
N LYS A 15 -1.76 2.96 -17.51
CA LYS A 15 -1.61 1.84 -16.56
C LYS A 15 -2.68 1.85 -15.47
N TYR A 16 -2.93 0.69 -14.89
CA TYR A 16 -3.70 0.57 -13.65
C TYR A 16 -2.91 1.15 -12.49
N LYS A 17 -3.58 1.74 -11.51
CA LYS A 17 -2.89 2.35 -10.37
C LYS A 17 -3.53 1.96 -9.05
N VAL A 18 -2.73 2.02 -8.00
CA VAL A 18 -3.24 1.99 -6.63
C VAL A 18 -2.76 3.24 -5.93
N PHE A 19 -3.70 4.02 -5.42
CA PHE A 19 -3.47 5.24 -4.68
C PHE A 19 -3.48 4.99 -3.18
N VAL A 20 -2.62 5.70 -2.46
CA VAL A 20 -2.64 5.80 -1.01
C VAL A 20 -2.41 7.25 -0.63
N THR A 21 -3.11 7.75 0.38
CA THR A 21 -2.93 9.13 0.83
C THR A 21 -1.50 9.32 1.36
N GLY A 22 -0.87 10.44 1.03
CA GLY A 22 0.48 10.79 1.47
C GLY A 22 0.58 11.08 2.98
N ALA A 23 -0.57 11.17 3.66
CA ALA A 23 -0.69 11.20 5.10
C ALA A 23 -1.79 10.24 5.57
N GLY A 24 -1.64 9.68 6.77
CA GLY A 24 -2.65 8.84 7.39
C GLY A 24 -2.32 8.58 8.87
N GLY A 25 -3.37 8.49 9.68
CA GLY A 25 -3.25 8.39 11.13
C GLY A 25 -2.62 9.63 11.77
N SER A 26 -2.33 9.53 13.07
CA SER A 26 -1.63 10.54 13.87
C SER A 26 -0.15 10.21 14.07
N GLY A 27 0.24 8.95 13.88
CA GLY A 27 1.60 8.44 14.15
C GLY A 27 1.69 7.58 15.42
N ASN A 28 0.74 7.75 16.35
CA ASN A 28 0.61 6.94 17.58
C ASN A 28 -0.70 6.14 17.63
N ASP A 29 -1.56 6.25 16.62
CA ASP A 29 -2.81 5.52 16.51
C ASP A 29 -2.63 4.20 15.74
N LYS A 30 -3.57 3.28 15.93
CA LYS A 30 -3.57 1.99 15.24
C LYS A 30 -3.87 2.08 13.74
N LYS A 31 -4.24 3.27 13.24
CA LYS A 31 -4.51 3.56 11.82
C LYS A 31 -3.24 4.03 11.12
N ILE A 32 -2.45 3.08 10.61
CA ILE A 32 -1.11 3.39 10.08
C ILE A 32 -1.15 4.14 8.74
N LEU A 33 -2.01 3.72 7.82
CA LEU A 33 -2.12 4.27 6.46
C LEU A 33 -3.57 4.61 6.13
N GLY A 34 -3.78 5.54 5.21
CA GLY A 34 -5.09 5.77 4.62
C GLY A 34 -5.66 4.54 3.91
N LYS A 35 -6.94 4.64 3.50
CA LYS A 35 -7.59 3.60 2.71
C LYS A 35 -6.97 3.60 1.31
N PRO A 36 -6.34 2.50 0.87
CA PRO A 36 -5.85 2.42 -0.49
C PRO A 36 -7.04 2.38 -1.45
N VAL A 37 -6.84 2.92 -2.65
CA VAL A 37 -7.86 3.02 -3.69
C VAL A 37 -7.29 2.46 -4.98
N PHE A 38 -7.92 1.41 -5.51
CA PHE A 38 -7.65 0.96 -6.87
C PHE A 38 -8.22 1.98 -7.87
N ALA A 39 -7.43 2.29 -8.89
CA ALA A 39 -7.78 3.23 -9.94
C ALA A 39 -7.58 2.59 -11.32
N GLU A 40 -8.61 2.71 -12.16
CA GLU A 40 -8.61 2.23 -13.53
C GLU A 40 -7.62 3.02 -14.41
N LYS A 41 -7.36 2.52 -15.62
CA LYS A 41 -6.51 3.20 -16.61
C LYS A 41 -6.96 4.65 -16.85
N ASN A 42 -6.02 5.51 -17.23
CA ASN A 42 -6.22 6.95 -17.45
C ASN A 42 -6.60 7.76 -16.20
N SER A 43 -6.59 7.14 -15.02
CA SER A 43 -6.71 7.86 -13.75
C SER A 43 -5.40 8.56 -13.38
N ILE A 44 -5.51 9.76 -12.83
CA ILE A 44 -4.41 10.58 -12.31
C ILE A 44 -4.74 11.07 -10.90
N CYS A 45 -3.72 11.34 -10.08
CA CYS A 45 -3.88 11.87 -8.74
C CYS A 45 -3.01 13.12 -8.51
N SER A 46 -3.41 13.97 -7.57
CA SER A 46 -2.60 15.10 -7.12
C SER A 46 -1.50 14.65 -6.15
N GLN A 47 -0.64 15.58 -5.72
CA GLN A 47 0.47 15.32 -4.80
C GLN A 47 0.03 14.84 -3.40
N SER A 48 -1.24 15.02 -3.02
CA SER A 48 -1.79 14.51 -1.76
C SER A 48 -1.86 12.97 -1.72
N TYR A 49 -1.67 12.31 -2.86
CA TYR A 49 -1.62 10.86 -2.99
C TYR A 49 -0.25 10.40 -3.49
N LEU A 50 0.13 9.21 -3.05
CA LEU A 50 1.15 8.39 -3.66
C LEU A 50 0.48 7.31 -4.49
N TYR A 51 1.18 6.85 -5.52
CA TYR A 51 0.67 5.79 -6.36
C TYR A 51 1.75 4.78 -6.75
N SER A 52 1.30 3.56 -7.05
CA SER A 52 2.07 2.57 -7.80
C SER A 52 1.30 2.20 -9.07
N ALA A 53 2.01 2.04 -10.18
CA ALA A 53 1.42 1.70 -11.48
C ALA A 53 1.67 0.22 -11.83
N PHE A 54 0.71 -0.39 -12.52
CA PHE A 54 0.70 -1.82 -12.86
C PHE A 54 0.17 -2.05 -14.28
N GLU A 55 0.72 -3.04 -14.98
CA GLU A 55 0.25 -3.42 -16.31
C GLU A 55 -1.03 -4.27 -16.24
N SER A 56 -1.19 -5.05 -15.16
CA SER A 56 -2.34 -5.93 -14.97
C SER A 56 -3.29 -5.42 -13.89
N LYS A 57 -4.60 -5.45 -14.20
CA LYS A 57 -5.66 -5.19 -13.21
C LYS A 57 -5.56 -6.13 -12.01
N LYS A 58 -5.19 -7.39 -12.25
CA LYS A 58 -5.05 -8.41 -11.21
C LYS A 58 -3.95 -8.03 -10.22
N GLU A 59 -2.79 -7.60 -10.71
CA GLU A 59 -1.68 -7.18 -9.87
C GLU A 59 -2.03 -5.93 -9.06
N ALA A 60 -2.65 -4.93 -9.68
CA ALA A 60 -3.11 -3.73 -9.00
C ALA A 60 -4.10 -4.04 -7.87
N VAL A 61 -5.10 -4.89 -8.14
CA VAL A 61 -6.08 -5.30 -7.12
C VAL A 61 -5.41 -6.09 -5.99
N ASN A 62 -4.46 -6.97 -6.30
CA ASN A 62 -3.74 -7.73 -5.27
C ASN A 62 -2.78 -6.84 -4.46
N PHE A 63 -2.19 -5.82 -5.07
CA PHE A 63 -1.40 -4.82 -4.36
C PHE A 63 -2.26 -3.95 -3.43
N GLU A 64 -3.45 -3.56 -3.88
CA GLU A 64 -4.43 -2.86 -3.05
C GLU A 64 -4.80 -3.69 -1.82
N LYS A 65 -5.04 -4.99 -2.00
CA LYS A 65 -5.24 -5.94 -0.88
C LYS A 65 -4.01 -6.03 0.01
N TYR A 66 -2.81 -6.08 -0.56
CA TYR A 66 -1.57 -6.13 0.20
C TYR A 66 -1.41 -4.91 1.12
N LEU A 67 -1.71 -3.70 0.62
CA LEU A 67 -1.73 -2.46 1.42
C LEU A 67 -2.77 -2.46 2.56
N ARG A 68 -3.78 -3.32 2.49
CA ARG A 68 -4.77 -3.49 3.57
C ARG A 68 -4.33 -4.47 4.66
N THR A 69 -3.38 -5.35 4.36
CA THR A 69 -2.94 -6.38 5.32
C THR A 69 -2.35 -5.77 6.58
N LYS A 70 -2.59 -6.42 7.72
CA LYS A 70 -1.98 -6.03 8.99
C LYS A 70 -0.47 -6.23 8.94
N PHE A 71 0.00 -7.29 8.28
CA PHE A 71 1.42 -7.55 8.09
C PHE A 71 2.16 -6.36 7.47
N LEU A 72 1.70 -5.86 6.30
CA LEU A 72 2.35 -4.72 5.65
C LEU A 72 2.27 -3.47 6.54
N ARG A 73 1.09 -3.20 7.11
CA ARG A 73 0.86 -2.02 7.95
C ARG A 73 1.74 -2.02 9.20
N PHE A 74 2.00 -3.19 9.77
CA PHE A 74 2.92 -3.36 10.90
C PHE A 74 4.37 -3.05 10.51
N ILE A 75 4.82 -3.52 9.34
CA ILE A 75 6.16 -3.17 8.84
C ILE A 75 6.26 -1.66 8.61
N VAL A 76 5.24 -1.05 7.99
CA VAL A 76 5.22 0.40 7.77
C VAL A 76 5.22 1.16 9.10
N SER A 77 4.46 0.73 10.10
CA SER A 77 4.42 1.40 11.41
C SER A 77 5.76 1.39 12.13
N SER A 78 6.62 0.39 11.88
CA SER A 78 7.96 0.35 12.50
C SER A 78 8.88 1.50 12.06
N ILE A 79 8.62 2.11 10.90
CA ILE A 79 9.39 3.23 10.34
C ILE A 79 8.61 4.55 10.43
N LYS A 80 7.28 4.47 10.33
CA LYS A 80 6.39 5.62 10.22
C LYS A 80 6.09 6.24 11.59
N ILE A 81 6.96 7.17 12.01
CA ILE A 81 6.85 7.88 13.29
C ILE A 81 5.76 8.98 13.26
N THR A 82 5.49 9.59 12.10
CA THR A 82 4.54 10.70 11.96
C THR A 82 3.38 10.34 11.03
N GLN A 83 2.44 11.26 10.82
CA GLN A 83 1.33 11.07 9.86
C GLN A 83 1.83 10.87 8.42
N SER A 84 3.02 11.36 8.09
CA SER A 84 3.57 11.32 6.73
C SER A 84 3.82 9.88 6.29
N ALA A 85 3.18 9.49 5.19
CA ALA A 85 3.32 8.18 4.57
C ALA A 85 4.13 8.28 3.27
N SER A 86 5.21 9.06 3.24
CA SER A 86 6.08 9.20 2.04
C SER A 86 6.70 7.86 1.59
N ASN A 87 7.25 7.81 0.38
CA ASN A 87 7.92 6.61 -0.16
C ASN A 87 8.93 5.93 0.81
N ARG A 88 9.58 6.70 1.69
CA ARG A 88 10.56 6.19 2.65
C ARG A 88 9.98 5.19 3.65
N VAL A 89 8.72 5.33 4.04
CA VAL A 89 8.11 4.46 5.06
C VAL A 89 7.81 3.05 4.55
N TYR A 90 7.92 2.84 3.23
CA TYR A 90 7.73 1.55 2.57
C TYR A 90 9.04 0.81 2.29
N ARG A 91 10.20 1.37 2.64
CA ARG A 91 11.51 0.84 2.22
C ARG A 91 11.78 -0.60 2.67
N PHE A 92 11.24 -1.03 3.80
CA PHE A 92 11.39 -2.40 4.30
C PHE A 92 10.18 -3.29 4.01
N VAL A 93 9.18 -2.80 3.28
CA VAL A 93 8.05 -3.62 2.86
C VAL A 93 8.53 -4.63 1.81
N PRO A 94 8.37 -5.93 2.04
CA PRO A 94 8.82 -6.95 1.09
C PRO A 94 8.08 -6.86 -0.24
N LEU A 95 8.81 -7.04 -1.34
CA LEU A 95 8.21 -7.26 -2.65
C LEU A 95 7.78 -8.73 -2.75
N ILE A 96 6.48 -8.95 -2.95
CA ILE A 96 5.88 -10.29 -3.04
C ILE A 96 5.29 -10.53 -4.43
N ASN A 97 5.05 -11.79 -4.77
CA ASN A 97 4.37 -12.12 -6.02
C ASN A 97 2.88 -11.74 -5.96
N LEU A 98 2.50 -10.70 -6.70
CA LEU A 98 1.14 -10.16 -6.76
C LEU A 98 0.20 -10.94 -7.71
N ASN A 99 0.67 -12.02 -8.36
CA ASN A 99 -0.19 -12.88 -9.18
C ASN A 99 -1.05 -13.83 -8.35
N ASN A 100 -0.70 -14.02 -7.08
CA ASN A 100 -1.43 -14.87 -6.16
C ASN A 100 -2.34 -14.03 -5.26
N GLU A 101 -3.38 -14.67 -4.72
CA GLU A 101 -4.24 -14.03 -3.73
C GLU A 101 -3.45 -13.72 -2.44
N ILE A 102 -3.61 -12.48 -1.96
CA ILE A 102 -2.92 -11.94 -0.78
C ILE A 102 -3.84 -11.93 0.43
N THR A 103 -3.41 -12.57 1.52
CA THR A 103 -4.07 -12.54 2.84
C THR A 103 -3.02 -12.54 3.95
N ASP A 104 -3.35 -11.98 5.12
CA ASP A 104 -2.45 -12.00 6.29
C ASP A 104 -1.99 -13.43 6.64
N LYS A 105 -2.90 -14.41 6.65
CA LYS A 105 -2.56 -15.82 6.90
C LYS A 105 -1.50 -16.37 5.93
N LYS A 106 -1.61 -16.04 4.64
CA LYS A 106 -0.62 -16.46 3.63
C LYS A 106 0.72 -15.77 3.85
N LEU A 107 0.71 -14.49 4.20
CA LEU A 107 1.93 -13.73 4.50
C LEU A 107 2.63 -14.28 5.75
N TYR A 108 1.88 -14.56 6.82
CA TYR A 108 2.43 -15.16 8.03
C TYR A 108 3.10 -16.49 7.77
N LYS A 109 2.48 -17.35 6.94
CA LYS A 109 3.08 -18.62 6.52
C LYS A 109 4.31 -18.41 5.62
N LEU A 110 4.24 -17.47 4.68
CA LEU A 110 5.33 -17.17 3.74
C LEU A 110 6.59 -16.69 4.47
N PHE A 111 6.43 -15.82 5.47
CA PHE A 111 7.52 -15.28 6.28
C PHE A 111 7.82 -16.09 7.54
N LYS A 112 7.17 -17.24 7.73
CA LYS A 112 7.38 -18.17 8.85
C LYS A 112 7.28 -17.50 10.23
N LEU A 113 6.31 -16.61 10.40
CA LEU A 113 6.08 -15.92 11.67
C LEU A 113 5.59 -16.89 12.75
N ALA A 114 6.11 -16.74 13.96
CA ALA A 114 5.69 -17.48 15.13
C ALA A 114 4.36 -16.92 15.70
N GLN A 115 3.66 -17.74 16.49
CA GLN A 115 2.31 -17.39 16.98
C GLN A 115 2.30 -16.13 17.87
N ASN A 116 3.36 -15.90 18.64
CA ASN A 116 3.56 -14.71 19.44
C ASN A 116 3.73 -13.45 18.56
N GLU A 117 4.49 -13.53 17.47
CA GLU A 117 4.69 -12.44 16.52
C GLU A 117 3.39 -12.08 15.80
N ILE A 118 2.65 -13.10 15.34
CA ILE A 118 1.32 -12.91 14.74
C ILE A 118 0.39 -12.19 15.72
N LYS A 119 0.38 -12.61 17.00
CA LYS A 119 -0.45 -11.96 18.03
C LYS A 119 -0.08 -10.49 18.24
N ILE A 120 1.20 -10.14 18.17
CA ILE A 120 1.67 -8.75 18.26
C ILE A 120 1.12 -7.94 17.08
N ILE A 121 1.25 -8.45 15.86
CA ILE A 121 0.75 -7.78 14.64
C ILE A 121 -0.77 -7.57 14.74
N GLU A 122 -1.51 -8.62 15.09
CA GLU A 122 -2.97 -8.60 15.15
C GLU A 122 -3.52 -7.60 16.17
N ASN A 123 -2.82 -7.42 17.30
CA ASN A 123 -3.23 -6.52 18.38
C ASN A 123 -2.79 -5.06 18.18
N SER A 124 -1.71 -4.85 17.41
CA SER A 124 -1.12 -3.53 17.20
C SER A 124 -1.84 -2.72 16.12
N ILE A 125 -2.45 -3.41 15.14
CA ILE A 125 -2.99 -2.78 13.94
C ILE A 125 -4.50 -2.96 13.85
N ASP A 126 -5.20 -1.84 13.67
CA ASP A 126 -6.62 -1.85 13.32
C ASP A 126 -6.79 -1.87 11.80
N VAL A 127 -7.75 -2.66 11.33
CA VAL A 127 -8.07 -2.76 9.90
C VAL A 127 -9.06 -1.66 9.52
N LEU A 128 -8.98 -1.18 8.28
CA LEU A 128 -9.92 -0.24 7.66
C LEU A 128 -11.04 -0.96 6.92
#